data_AF-A0A8D9BJ36-F1
#
_entry.id   AF-A0A8D9BJ36-F1
#
_cell.length_a   1.000
_cell.length_b   1.000
_cell.length_c   1.000
_cell.angle_alpha   90.00
_cell.angle_beta   90.00
_cell.angle_gamma   90.00
#
_symmetry.space_group_name_H-M   'P 1'
#
loop_
_entity.id
_entity.type
_entity.pdbx_description
1 polymer ?
#
loop_
_entity_poly.entity_id
_entity_poly.type
_entity_poly.pdbx_seq_one_letter_code
_entity_poly.pdbx_strand_id
1 'polypeptide(L)'
;MPSTGMHLMHNVSNVEPMQVDVHAEDNDNNEQEMIIVENASLDLESYANSYTGLARLFRLIYVADHCPTLRHEALRMAIQYVMQTYNMNLYTQLHRKLADSLSSGLPDVASSGNMGPQDIPTLDPLLIETKNKKAAMKLEKLDNDLKNYKSNSIKESIRRGKLEFKYWLETRVTQSRKA
;
A
#
# COMPACT_ATOMS: atom_id res chain seq x y z
N MET A 1 -16.78 2.38 -82.56
CA MET A 1 -15.44 2.01 -83.10
C MET A 1 -14.40 2.30 -82.02
N PRO A 2 -13.49 1.34 -81.72
CA PRO A 2 -12.58 1.41 -80.58
C PRO A 2 -11.21 2.00 -80.95
N SER A 3 -10.54 2.63 -79.98
CA SER A 3 -9.16 3.11 -80.06
C SER A 3 -8.28 2.37 -79.05
N THR A 4 -7.31 1.64 -79.61
CA THR A 4 -5.91 1.38 -79.21
C THR A 4 -5.47 1.57 -77.75
N GLY A 5 -4.77 0.56 -77.22
CA GLY A 5 -3.82 0.73 -76.12
C GLY A 5 -3.29 -0.58 -75.54
N MET A 6 -2.03 -0.90 -75.83
CA MET A 6 -1.24 -2.06 -75.37
C MET A 6 -0.87 -1.98 -73.87
N HIS A 7 -0.24 -3.06 -73.36
CA HIS A 7 0.39 -3.28 -72.03
C HIS A 7 -0.56 -3.81 -70.94
N LEU A 8 -0.27 -4.83 -70.13
CA LEU A 8 1.01 -5.32 -69.59
C LEU A 8 0.75 -6.76 -69.06
N MET A 9 1.58 -7.75 -69.39
CA MET A 9 1.54 -9.04 -68.69
C MET A 9 2.29 -8.93 -67.37
N HIS A 10 1.65 -9.48 -66.34
CA HIS A 10 2.09 -9.72 -64.97
C HIS A 10 3.62 -9.75 -64.74
N ASN A 11 4.09 -8.88 -63.85
CA ASN A 11 5.11 -9.32 -62.90
C ASN A 11 4.54 -9.12 -61.49
N VAL A 12 4.63 -10.19 -60.73
CA VAL A 12 3.97 -10.42 -59.45
C VAL A 12 4.44 -9.39 -58.43
N SER A 13 3.47 -8.80 -57.75
CA SER A 13 3.64 -8.02 -56.53
C SER A 13 4.38 -8.84 -55.48
N ASN A 14 5.69 -8.68 -55.39
CA ASN A 14 6.50 -9.21 -54.31
C ASN A 14 6.41 -8.25 -53.12
N VAL A 15 5.24 -8.23 -52.47
CA VAL A 15 5.11 -7.64 -51.13
C VAL A 15 5.24 -8.80 -50.17
N GLU A 16 6.44 -8.95 -49.59
CA GLU A 16 6.66 -9.88 -48.49
C GLU A 16 5.67 -9.55 -47.36
N PRO A 17 4.97 -10.54 -46.78
CA PRO A 17 4.17 -10.29 -45.60
C PRO A 17 5.11 -9.82 -44.49
N MET A 18 4.87 -8.62 -43.94
CA MET A 18 5.60 -8.14 -42.78
C MET A 18 5.55 -9.22 -41.69
N GLN A 19 6.71 -9.81 -41.42
CA GLN A 19 6.91 -10.69 -40.27
C GLN A 19 6.62 -9.84 -39.04
N VAL A 20 5.51 -10.13 -38.36
CA VAL A 20 5.23 -9.58 -37.05
C VAL A 20 6.32 -10.15 -36.16
N ASP A 21 7.32 -9.32 -35.81
CA ASP A 21 8.30 -9.70 -34.81
C ASP A 21 7.52 -9.91 -33.52
N VAL A 22 7.39 -11.19 -33.14
CA VAL A 22 6.78 -11.57 -31.87
C VAL A 22 7.83 -11.18 -30.85
N HIS A 23 7.78 -9.92 -30.42
CA HIS A 23 8.54 -9.45 -29.29
C HIS A 23 8.30 -10.47 -28.19
N ALA A 24 9.35 -11.18 -27.78
CA ALA A 24 9.28 -12.01 -26.60
C ALA A 24 8.72 -11.10 -25.51
N GLU A 25 7.53 -11.44 -25.01
CA GLU A 25 7.03 -10.87 -23.77
C GLU A 25 8.05 -11.29 -22.73
N ASP A 26 9.05 -10.42 -22.49
CA ASP A 26 9.92 -10.51 -21.34
C ASP A 26 8.97 -10.49 -20.16
N ASN A 27 8.70 -11.69 -19.64
CA ASN A 27 7.92 -11.92 -18.46
C ASN A 27 8.65 -11.24 -17.31
N ASP A 28 8.30 -9.97 -17.09
CA ASP A 28 8.82 -9.05 -16.09
C ASP A 28 8.35 -9.46 -14.67
N ASN A 29 8.34 -10.77 -14.40
CA ASN A 29 8.38 -11.32 -13.05
C ASN A 29 9.77 -11.01 -12.49
N ASN A 30 9.97 -9.74 -12.14
CA ASN A 30 11.02 -9.31 -11.25
C ASN A 30 10.70 -9.93 -9.88
N GLU A 31 11.09 -11.20 -9.70
CA GLU A 31 11.13 -11.86 -8.41
C GLU A 31 12.07 -11.03 -7.54
N GLN A 32 11.50 -10.12 -6.75
CA GLN A 32 12.27 -9.30 -5.81
C GLN A 32 12.98 -10.26 -4.85
N GLU A 33 14.28 -10.43 -5.07
CA GLU A 33 15.13 -11.27 -4.25
C GLU A 33 14.96 -10.84 -2.79
N MET A 34 14.54 -11.77 -1.92
CA MET A 34 14.39 -11.51 -0.48
C MET A 34 15.77 -11.32 0.14
N ILE A 35 16.23 -10.07 0.21
CA ILE A 35 17.50 -9.73 0.85
C ILE A 35 17.31 -9.84 2.37
N ILE A 36 17.97 -10.81 3.00
CA ILE A 36 17.98 -10.95 4.45
C ILE A 36 19.24 -10.28 5.01
N VAL A 37 19.05 -9.32 5.92
CA VAL A 37 20.13 -8.60 6.62
C VAL A 37 20.25 -9.19 8.02
N GLU A 38 21.29 -10.01 8.23
CA GLU A 38 21.51 -10.71 9.50
C GLU A 38 22.10 -9.81 10.61
N ASN A 39 22.91 -8.82 10.27
CA ASN A 39 23.56 -7.91 11.23
C ASN A 39 23.18 -6.44 10.96
N ALA A 40 21.97 -6.06 11.37
CA ALA A 40 21.50 -4.67 11.29
C ALA A 40 21.91 -3.88 12.53
N SER A 41 22.84 -2.92 12.40
CA SER A 41 23.17 -1.92 13.44
C SER A 41 22.27 -0.67 13.35
N LEU A 42 21.04 -0.84 12.89
CA LEU A 42 20.10 0.25 12.62
C LEU A 42 19.38 0.67 13.91
N ASP A 43 19.45 1.96 14.23
CA ASP A 43 18.54 2.57 15.22
C ASP A 43 17.15 2.76 14.60
N LEU A 44 16.25 1.84 14.93
CA LEU A 44 14.92 1.77 14.32
C LEU A 44 14.02 2.95 14.72
N GLU A 45 14.16 3.45 15.95
CA GLU A 45 13.33 4.55 16.45
C GLU A 45 13.63 5.85 15.71
N SER A 46 14.91 6.22 15.64
CA SER A 46 15.37 7.40 14.92
C SER A 46 15.02 7.31 13.43
N TYR A 47 15.24 6.15 12.82
CA TYR A 47 14.88 5.90 11.43
C TYR A 47 13.38 6.08 11.18
N ALA A 48 12.52 5.46 11.98
CA ALA A 48 11.07 5.57 11.82
C ALA A 48 10.56 6.99 12.06
N ASN A 49 11.16 7.75 12.96
CA ASN A 49 10.77 9.12 13.29
C ASN A 49 11.12 10.14 12.18
N SER A 50 12.05 9.80 11.28
CA SER A 50 12.35 10.62 10.09
C SER A 50 11.24 10.60 9.03
N TYR A 51 10.29 9.65 9.13
CA TYR A 51 9.15 9.51 8.21
C TYR A 51 7.81 9.77 8.91
N THR A 52 6.80 10.13 8.13
CA THR A 52 5.43 10.31 8.61
C THR A 52 4.42 9.63 7.70
N GLY A 53 3.20 9.44 8.20
CA GLY A 53 2.10 8.81 7.48
C GLY A 53 2.42 7.41 7.00
N LEU A 54 2.02 7.11 5.76
CA LEU A 54 2.21 5.81 5.13
C LEU A 54 3.68 5.44 4.94
N ALA A 55 4.55 6.41 4.68
CA ALA A 55 5.96 6.14 4.46
C ALA A 55 6.59 5.48 5.70
N ARG A 56 6.27 5.98 6.90
CA ARG A 56 6.74 5.38 8.16
C ARG A 56 6.29 3.92 8.30
N LEU A 57 5.02 3.63 8.00
CA LEU A 57 4.48 2.27 8.08
C LEU A 57 5.15 1.34 7.09
N PHE A 58 5.26 1.73 5.81
CA PHE A 58 5.89 0.89 4.79
C PHE A 58 7.36 0.64 5.06
N ARG A 59 8.09 1.63 5.59
CA ARG A 59 9.49 1.45 5.99
C ARG A 59 9.63 0.48 7.17
N LEU A 60 8.78 0.57 8.18
CA LEU A 60 8.77 -0.38 9.30
C LEU A 60 8.41 -1.81 8.84
N ILE A 61 7.43 -1.95 7.95
CA ILE A 61 7.05 -3.25 7.36
C ILE A 61 8.23 -3.84 6.59
N TYR A 62 8.88 -3.03 5.76
CA TYR A 62 10.04 -3.44 4.98
C TYR A 62 11.18 -3.93 5.86
N VAL A 63 11.53 -3.17 6.93
CA VAL A 63 12.54 -3.61 7.90
C VAL A 63 12.13 -4.93 8.56
N ALA A 64 10.85 -5.11 8.89
CA ALA A 64 10.38 -6.36 9.47
C ALA A 64 10.53 -7.57 8.53
N ASP A 65 10.44 -7.36 7.21
CA ASP A 65 10.65 -8.42 6.21
C ASP A 65 12.14 -8.78 6.06
N HIS A 66 13.00 -7.76 5.98
CA HIS A 66 14.40 -7.93 5.58
C HIS A 66 15.37 -8.11 6.76
N CYS A 67 15.01 -7.66 7.97
CA CYS A 67 15.88 -7.73 9.15
C CYS A 67 15.22 -8.61 10.23
N PRO A 68 15.52 -9.92 10.29
CA PRO A 68 14.93 -10.83 11.28
C PRO A 68 15.18 -10.40 12.72
N THR A 69 16.36 -9.83 13.01
CA THR A 69 16.76 -9.34 14.33
C THR A 69 15.90 -8.18 14.85
N LEU A 70 15.44 -7.30 13.94
CA LEU A 70 14.62 -6.13 14.25
C LEU A 70 13.11 -6.36 14.02
N ARG A 71 12.73 -7.55 13.54
CA ARG A 71 11.36 -7.85 13.09
C ARG A 71 10.30 -7.57 14.15
N HIS A 72 10.48 -8.09 15.35
CA HIS A 72 9.51 -7.94 16.44
C HIS A 72 9.36 -6.49 16.87
N GLU A 73 10.48 -5.76 16.99
CA GLU A 73 10.49 -4.34 17.34
C GLU A 73 9.79 -3.49 16.27
N ALA A 74 10.11 -3.73 14.99
CA ALA A 74 9.51 -3.04 13.85
C ALA A 74 8.00 -3.24 13.76
N LEU A 75 7.53 -4.48 13.96
CA LEU A 75 6.10 -4.79 13.97
C LEU A 75 5.39 -4.13 15.15
N ARG A 76 6.00 -4.12 16.34
CA ARG A 76 5.42 -3.44 17.52
C ARG A 76 5.26 -1.94 17.27
N MET A 77 6.30 -1.27 16.75
CA MET A 77 6.25 0.14 16.39
C MET A 77 5.19 0.41 15.30
N ALA A 78 5.09 -0.47 14.30
CA ALA A 78 4.09 -0.33 13.23
C ALA A 78 2.66 -0.45 13.77
N ILE A 79 2.41 -1.41 14.68
CA ILE A 79 1.11 -1.60 15.33
C ILE A 79 0.74 -0.37 16.15
N GLN A 80 1.64 0.14 16.99
CA GLN A 80 1.39 1.33 17.79
C GLN A 80 1.07 2.56 16.92
N TYR A 81 1.76 2.69 15.79
CA TYR A 81 1.54 3.80 14.87
C TYR A 81 0.22 3.67 14.09
N VAL A 82 -0.09 2.50 13.55
CA VAL A 82 -1.34 2.29 12.77
C VAL A 82 -2.58 2.42 13.64
N MET A 83 -2.50 2.09 14.94
CA MET A 83 -3.58 2.30 15.90
C MET A 83 -4.00 3.77 16.02
N GLN A 84 -3.15 4.71 15.62
CA GLN A 84 -3.48 6.14 15.60
C GLN A 84 -4.24 6.56 14.32
N THR A 85 -4.23 5.72 13.28
CA THR A 85 -4.90 5.95 11.98
C THR A 85 -6.29 5.30 11.93
N TYR A 86 -6.99 5.41 10.78
CA TYR A 86 -8.24 4.69 10.51
C TYR A 86 -8.05 3.47 9.58
N ASN A 87 -6.80 3.07 9.34
CA ASN A 87 -6.50 1.90 8.51
C ASN A 87 -6.53 0.61 9.35
N MET A 88 -7.73 0.15 9.68
CA MET A 88 -7.92 -1.06 10.51
C MET A 88 -7.56 -2.35 9.78
N ASN A 89 -7.61 -2.35 8.44
CA ASN A 89 -7.17 -3.50 7.66
C ASN A 89 -5.66 -3.73 7.82
N LEU A 90 -4.86 -2.67 7.74
CA LEU A 90 -3.42 -2.77 7.98
C LEU A 90 -3.11 -3.16 9.44
N TYR A 91 -3.87 -2.65 10.41
CA TYR A 91 -3.77 -3.07 11.81
C TYR A 91 -3.93 -4.59 11.97
N THR A 92 -4.99 -5.18 11.40
CA THR A 92 -5.18 -6.64 11.44
C THR A 92 -4.05 -7.40 10.74
N GLN A 93 -3.60 -6.92 9.57
CA GLN A 93 -2.50 -7.55 8.84
C GLN A 93 -1.19 -7.57 9.64
N LEU A 94 -0.86 -6.46 10.33
CA LEU A 94 0.34 -6.37 11.17
C LEU A 94 0.30 -7.31 12.36
N HIS A 95 -0.86 -7.43 13.03
CA HIS A 95 -1.04 -8.40 14.11
C HIS A 95 -0.90 -9.86 13.64
N ARG A 96 -1.47 -10.19 12.47
CA ARG A 96 -1.30 -11.53 11.87
C ARG A 96 0.18 -11.81 11.59
N LYS A 97 0.87 -10.86 10.96
CA LYS A 97 2.30 -10.97 10.66
C LYS A 97 3.16 -11.15 11.92
N LEU A 98 2.81 -10.48 13.01
CA LEU A 98 3.46 -10.66 14.31
C LEU A 98 3.23 -12.06 14.88
N ALA A 99 1.99 -12.56 14.84
CA ALA A 99 1.67 -13.92 15.28
C ALA A 99 2.42 -14.99 14.46
N ASP A 100 2.50 -14.82 13.14
CA ASP A 100 3.21 -15.74 12.24
C ASP A 100 4.74 -15.72 12.52
N SER A 101 5.30 -14.56 12.83
CA SER A 101 6.72 -14.45 13.19
C SER A 101 7.06 -15.13 14.52
N LEU A 102 6.12 -15.18 15.45
CA LEU A 102 6.29 -15.84 16.74
C LEU A 102 6.13 -17.37 16.64
N SER A 103 5.22 -17.85 15.79
CA SER A 103 4.96 -19.28 15.60
C SER A 103 6.04 -19.99 14.78
N SER A 104 6.75 -19.25 13.92
CA SER A 104 7.78 -19.80 13.02
C SER A 104 9.18 -19.88 13.66
N GLY A 105 9.37 -19.35 14.88
CA GLY A 105 10.63 -19.47 15.60
C GLY A 105 10.79 -20.86 16.23
N LEU A 106 11.78 -21.64 15.80
CA LEU A 106 12.22 -22.80 16.58
C LEU A 106 12.62 -22.37 18.01
N PRO A 107 12.41 -23.22 19.03
CA PRO A 107 12.83 -22.95 20.40
C PRO A 107 14.31 -23.29 20.54
N ASP A 108 15.19 -22.62 19.81
CA ASP A 108 16.62 -22.77 20.06
C ASP A 108 17.38 -21.47 19.78
N VAL A 109 18.31 -21.18 20.67
CA VAL A 109 19.14 -19.96 20.79
C VAL A 109 18.47 -18.77 21.50
N ALA A 110 18.85 -18.66 22.77
CA ALA A 110 18.67 -17.56 23.70
C ALA A 110 19.31 -16.22 23.23
N SER A 111 18.86 -15.66 22.10
CA SER A 111 19.33 -14.36 21.60
C SER A 111 18.27 -13.64 20.76
N SER A 112 17.09 -13.41 21.33
CA SER A 112 16.22 -12.32 20.92
C SER A 112 15.52 -11.83 22.18
N GLY A 113 15.98 -10.69 22.69
CA GLY A 113 15.80 -10.26 24.08
C GLY A 113 14.38 -10.38 24.61
N ASN A 114 14.26 -10.89 25.84
CA ASN A 114 13.27 -10.56 26.87
C ASN A 114 11.87 -10.07 26.42
N MET A 115 11.25 -10.68 25.41
CA MET A 115 9.84 -10.42 25.13
C MET A 115 9.02 -11.27 26.08
N GLY A 116 8.67 -10.69 27.23
CA GLY A 116 7.70 -11.31 28.12
C GLY A 116 6.34 -11.41 27.42
N PRO A 117 5.45 -12.33 27.83
CA PRO A 117 4.08 -12.41 27.30
C PRO A 117 3.29 -11.09 27.40
N GLN A 118 3.75 -10.15 28.22
CA GLN A 118 3.16 -8.84 28.47
C GLN A 118 3.50 -7.79 27.40
N ASP A 119 4.53 -8.01 26.57
CA ASP A 119 5.02 -7.01 25.60
C ASP A 119 4.47 -7.23 24.19
N ILE A 120 3.69 -8.29 23.96
CA ILE A 120 3.09 -8.62 22.67
C ILE A 120 1.75 -7.87 22.55
N PRO A 121 1.61 -6.90 21.62
CA PRO A 121 0.35 -6.21 21.42
C PRO A 121 -0.74 -7.20 21.00
N THR A 122 -1.88 -7.19 21.71
CA THR A 122 -3.04 -8.00 21.37
C THR A 122 -3.95 -7.28 20.36
N LEU A 123 -4.60 -8.05 19.49
CA LEU A 123 -5.57 -7.53 18.54
C LEU A 123 -6.85 -7.16 19.30
N ASP A 124 -7.31 -5.91 19.17
CA ASP A 124 -8.57 -5.44 19.77
C ASP A 124 -9.70 -5.37 18.70
N PRO A 125 -10.66 -6.31 18.71
CA PRO A 125 -11.79 -6.30 17.77
C PRO A 125 -12.73 -5.11 17.96
N LEU A 126 -12.90 -4.63 19.20
CA LEU A 126 -13.80 -3.52 19.51
C LEU A 126 -13.25 -2.21 18.95
N LEU A 127 -11.92 -2.02 18.99
CA LEU A 127 -11.26 -0.87 18.38
C LEU A 127 -11.47 -0.85 16.86
N ILE A 128 -11.35 -2.01 16.20
CA ILE A 128 -11.59 -2.16 14.76
C ILE A 128 -13.02 -1.73 14.42
N GLU A 129 -14.01 -2.29 15.11
CA GLU A 129 -15.42 -1.98 14.88
C GLU A 129 -15.70 -0.49 15.12
N THR A 130 -15.25 0.04 16.25
CA THR A 130 -15.49 1.44 16.65
C THR A 130 -14.88 2.41 15.63
N LYS A 131 -13.64 2.18 15.19
CA LYS A 131 -12.99 3.03 14.20
C LYS A 131 -13.61 2.91 12.82
N ASN A 132 -13.99 1.71 12.39
CA ASN A 132 -14.67 1.49 11.11
C ASN A 132 -16.05 2.19 11.09
N LYS A 133 -16.83 2.04 12.16
CA LYS A 133 -18.12 2.73 12.32
C LYS A 133 -17.96 4.25 12.27
N LYS A 134 -17.00 4.80 13.02
CA LYS A 134 -16.71 6.24 13.01
C LYS A 134 -16.26 6.74 11.64
N ALA A 135 -15.44 5.96 10.93
CA ALA A 135 -15.03 6.28 9.57
C ALA A 135 -16.23 6.26 8.60
N ALA A 136 -17.07 5.24 8.67
CA ALA A 136 -18.27 5.12 7.82
C ALA A 136 -19.24 6.28 8.02
N MET A 137 -19.54 6.64 9.28
CA MET A 137 -20.40 7.78 9.59
C MET A 137 -19.85 9.11 9.05
N LYS A 138 -18.54 9.33 9.15
CA LYS A 138 -17.91 10.55 8.61
C LYS A 138 -17.95 10.57 7.08
N LEU A 139 -17.75 9.43 6.43
CA LEU A 139 -17.86 9.30 4.98
C LEU A 139 -19.27 9.62 4.49
N GLU A 140 -20.29 9.01 5.13
CA GLU A 140 -21.69 9.24 4.81
C GLU A 140 -22.06 10.71 4.95
N LYS A 141 -21.62 11.36 6.04
CA LYS A 141 -21.83 12.79 6.24
C LYS A 141 -21.21 13.63 5.12
N LEU A 142 -19.94 13.41 4.79
CA LEU A 142 -19.25 14.15 3.73
C LEU A 142 -19.91 13.95 2.36
N ASP A 143 -20.40 12.75 2.09
CA ASP A 143 -21.14 12.43 0.86
C ASP A 143 -22.48 13.17 0.80
N ASN A 144 -23.25 13.15 1.89
CA ASN A 144 -24.52 13.88 2.00
C ASN A 144 -24.32 15.40 1.85
N ASP A 145 -23.32 15.97 2.53
CA ASP A 145 -22.98 17.40 2.43
C ASP A 145 -22.61 17.76 0.98
N LEU A 146 -21.79 16.94 0.31
CA LEU A 146 -21.37 17.17 -1.06
C LEU A 146 -22.54 17.07 -2.06
N LYS A 147 -23.45 16.11 -1.87
CA LYS A 147 -24.69 15.99 -2.65
C LYS A 147 -25.57 17.23 -2.49
N ASN A 148 -25.72 17.72 -1.26
CA ASN A 148 -26.46 18.94 -0.97
C ASN A 148 -25.83 20.16 -1.66
N TYR A 149 -24.50 20.34 -1.60
CA TYR A 149 -23.83 21.46 -2.28
C TYR A 149 -24.00 21.42 -3.80
N LYS A 150 -24.00 20.22 -4.40
CA LYS A 150 -24.28 20.04 -5.84
C LYS A 150 -25.72 20.42 -6.18
N SER A 151 -26.70 19.98 -5.39
CA SER A 151 -28.13 20.31 -5.58
C SER A 151 -28.37 21.83 -5.55
N ASN A 152 -27.74 22.52 -4.60
CA ASN A 152 -27.86 23.98 -4.44
C ASN A 152 -26.99 24.79 -5.43
N SER A 153 -26.21 24.14 -6.30
CA SER A 153 -25.35 24.80 -7.30
C SER A 153 -24.35 25.83 -6.74
N ILE A 154 -23.87 25.62 -5.51
CA ILE A 154 -22.92 26.54 -4.85
C ILE A 154 -21.49 26.11 -5.17
N LYS A 155 -20.88 26.74 -6.19
CA LYS A 155 -19.56 26.36 -6.74
C LYS A 155 -18.46 26.24 -5.68
N GLU A 156 -18.33 27.21 -4.79
CA GLU A 156 -17.27 27.20 -3.75
C GLU A 156 -17.49 26.09 -2.72
N SER A 157 -18.74 25.83 -2.32
CA SER A 157 -19.06 24.73 -1.39
C SER A 157 -18.77 23.37 -2.02
N ILE A 158 -19.03 23.19 -3.32
CA ILE A 158 -18.67 21.96 -4.03
C ILE A 158 -17.15 21.79 -4.07
N ARG A 159 -16.40 22.86 -4.37
CA ARG A 159 -14.94 22.84 -4.40
C ARG A 159 -14.36 22.47 -3.03
N ARG A 160 -14.84 23.11 -1.96
CA ARG A 160 -14.44 22.80 -0.57
C ARG A 160 -14.84 21.40 -0.16
N GLY A 161 -16.08 20.99 -0.41
CA GLY A 161 -16.55 19.64 -0.07
C GLY A 161 -15.73 18.54 -0.74
N LYS A 162 -15.33 18.71 -2.00
CA LYS A 162 -14.40 17.78 -2.68
C LYS A 162 -13.02 17.75 -2.01
N LEU A 163 -12.49 18.89 -1.59
CA LEU A 163 -11.21 18.97 -0.90
C LEU A 163 -11.28 18.29 0.47
N GLU A 164 -12.34 18.52 1.24
CA GLU A 164 -12.58 17.86 2.53
C GLU A 164 -12.68 16.34 2.37
N PHE A 165 -13.36 15.87 1.32
CA PHE A 165 -13.47 14.44 1.01
C PHE A 165 -12.10 13.83 0.71
N LYS A 166 -11.30 14.48 -0.15
CA LYS A 166 -9.94 14.05 -0.47
C LYS A 166 -9.06 14.02 0.79
N TYR A 167 -9.08 15.10 1.57
CA TYR A 167 -8.28 15.21 2.79
C TYR A 167 -8.68 14.15 3.82
N TRP A 168 -9.99 13.87 3.94
CA TRP A 168 -10.46 12.82 4.83
C TRP A 168 -9.96 11.44 4.40
N LEU A 169 -10.01 11.12 3.11
CA LEU A 169 -9.47 9.87 2.58
C LEU A 169 -7.97 9.73 2.86
N GLU A 170 -7.20 10.80 2.64
CA GLU A 170 -5.77 10.81 2.95
C GLU A 170 -5.52 10.60 4.46
N THR A 171 -6.25 11.33 5.31
CA THR A 171 -6.15 11.24 6.78
C THR A 171 -6.53 9.86 7.32
N ARG A 172 -7.37 9.08 6.62
CA ARG A 172 -7.64 7.71 7.06
C ARG A 172 -6.38 6.86 7.11
N VAL A 173 -5.43 7.19 6.24
CA VAL A 173 -4.23 6.39 6.00
C VAL A 173 -2.97 7.09 6.53
N THR A 174 -2.99 8.42 6.69
CA THR A 174 -1.87 9.19 7.22
C THR A 174 -2.21 9.84 8.56
N GLN A 175 -1.31 9.68 9.53
CA GLN A 175 -1.22 10.53 10.71
C GLN A 175 -0.73 11.91 10.25
N SER A 176 -1.66 12.77 9.82
CA SER A 176 -1.33 14.16 9.45
C SER A 176 -1.09 14.95 10.74
N ARG A 177 0.14 15.45 10.95
CA ARG A 177 0.42 16.40 12.04
C ARG A 177 -0.49 17.60 11.82
N LYS A 178 -1.40 17.86 12.76
CA LYS A 178 -1.87 19.23 12.97
C LYS A 178 -0.64 20.03 13.41
N ALA A 179 -0.06 20.78 12.47
CA ALA A 179 0.83 21.89 12.80
C ALA A 179 0.00 23.03 13.38
#